data_AF-A0A7J7VV39-F1
#
_entry.id   AF-A0A7J7VV39-F1
#
_cell.length_a   1.000
_cell.length_b   1.000
_cell.length_c   1.000
_cell.angle_alpha   90.00
_cell.angle_beta   90.00
_cell.angle_gamma   90.00
#
_symmetry.space_group_name_H-M   'P 1'
#
loop_
_entity.id
_entity.type
_entity.pdbx_description
1 polymer ?
#
loop_
_entity_poly.entity_id
_entity_poly.type
_entity_poly.pdbx_seq_one_letter_code
_entity_poly.pdbx_strand_id
1 'polypeptide(L)'
;MEICRCPLSHLISLLLFLFPSETACHPSGRRTSMMQAFRIWDVNQKTFYMRNNQLVAGYLQGSNTKLEEKIDLAPVEPHAVLLGIHGKKLCLACVKVGDEIQLQLEAVNITDLNKTTEQNKRYTFIRSDSGPITTFESAAYPGWFLCTALEADQPVSLTNEPLEDIRGTKFYFQQD
;
A
#
# COMPACT_ATOMS: atom_id res chain seq x y z
N MET A 1 -12.50 -66.93 -49.13
CA MET A 1 -11.43 -67.11 -48.13
C MET A 1 -10.54 -65.89 -48.21
N GLU A 2 -10.25 -65.31 -47.05
CA GLU A 2 -9.26 -64.26 -46.79
C GLU A 2 -9.59 -62.84 -47.31
N ILE A 3 -9.60 -61.94 -46.33
CA ILE A 3 -10.06 -60.54 -46.29
C ILE A 3 -8.76 -59.71 -46.16
N CYS A 4 -8.58 -58.55 -46.80
CA CYS A 4 -8.74 -57.21 -46.20
C CYS A 4 -7.93 -56.24 -47.09
N ARG A 5 -8.58 -55.25 -47.73
CA ARG A 5 -8.92 -53.91 -47.23
C ARG A 5 -7.74 -52.92 -47.19
N CYS A 6 -7.61 -52.17 -48.28
CA CYS A 6 -7.23 -50.75 -48.30
C CYS A 6 -8.50 -49.87 -48.10
N PRO A 7 -8.42 -48.53 -48.07
CA PRO A 7 -7.64 -47.67 -47.18
C PRO A 7 -8.51 -46.53 -46.57
N LEU A 8 -7.87 -45.72 -45.72
CA LEU A 8 -8.07 -44.29 -45.47
C LEU A 8 -9.49 -43.65 -45.48
N SER A 9 -9.75 -42.95 -44.36
CA SER A 9 -10.40 -41.63 -44.26
C SER A 9 -11.92 -41.53 -43.99
N HIS A 10 -12.19 -40.93 -42.82
CA HIS A 10 -13.31 -40.09 -42.37
C HIS A 10 -14.76 -40.61 -42.45
N LEU A 11 -15.42 -40.74 -41.28
CA LEU A 11 -16.50 -39.83 -40.84
C LEU A 11 -17.09 -40.27 -39.47
N ILE A 12 -17.06 -39.33 -38.52
CA ILE A 12 -18.06 -38.96 -37.50
C ILE A 12 -19.03 -40.07 -37.02
N SER A 13 -18.99 -40.40 -35.72
CA SER A 13 -20.21 -40.74 -34.98
C SER A 13 -20.11 -40.35 -33.51
N LEU A 14 -21.12 -39.60 -33.10
CA LEU A 14 -21.38 -39.03 -31.78
C LEU A 14 -21.81 -40.17 -30.82
N LEU A 15 -21.14 -40.36 -29.69
CA LEU A 15 -21.76 -41.04 -28.55
C LEU A 15 -21.18 -40.55 -27.23
N LEU A 16 -22.07 -39.91 -26.49
CA LEU A 16 -21.95 -39.36 -25.15
C LEU A 16 -21.64 -40.48 -24.14
N PHE A 17 -20.53 -40.34 -23.41
CA PHE A 17 -20.44 -40.85 -22.06
C PHE A 17 -20.20 -39.68 -21.11
N LEU A 18 -21.31 -39.21 -20.55
CA LEU A 18 -21.38 -38.55 -19.25
C LEU A 18 -20.67 -39.42 -18.21
N PHE A 19 -19.88 -38.80 -17.32
CA PHE A 19 -20.00 -38.84 -15.86
C PHE A 19 -18.70 -38.33 -15.18
N PRO A 20 -18.78 -37.81 -13.94
CA PRO A 20 -18.43 -36.42 -13.63
C PRO A 20 -17.19 -36.23 -12.75
N SER A 21 -16.83 -34.96 -12.61
CA SER A 21 -16.24 -34.30 -11.43
C SER A 21 -14.93 -34.86 -10.87
N GLU A 22 -13.85 -34.11 -11.10
CA GLU A 22 -13.11 -33.55 -9.98
C GLU A 22 -12.55 -32.20 -10.41
N THR A 23 -13.30 -31.15 -10.11
CA THR A 23 -12.74 -29.80 -9.97
C THR A 23 -11.70 -29.87 -8.86
N ALA A 24 -10.44 -30.14 -9.22
CA ALA A 24 -9.34 -29.62 -8.44
C ALA A 24 -9.36 -28.09 -8.62
N CYS A 25 -10.28 -27.45 -7.90
CA CYS A 25 -10.15 -26.06 -7.54
C CYS A 25 -8.90 -25.99 -6.69
N HIS A 26 -7.75 -25.84 -7.34
CA HIS A 26 -6.58 -25.30 -6.69
C HIS A 26 -7.07 -24.02 -6.00
N PRO A 27 -6.91 -23.89 -4.67
CA PRO A 27 -7.17 -22.62 -4.04
C PRO A 27 -6.26 -21.64 -4.77
N SER A 28 -6.88 -20.75 -5.54
CA SER A 28 -6.24 -19.61 -6.17
C SER A 28 -5.33 -19.02 -5.11
N GLY A 29 -4.02 -19.25 -5.27
CA GLY A 29 -3.03 -18.69 -4.37
C GLY A 29 -3.34 -17.22 -4.32
N ARG A 30 -3.67 -16.71 -3.13
CA ARG A 30 -3.87 -15.28 -2.90
C ARG A 30 -2.78 -14.57 -3.67
N ARG A 31 -3.13 -13.83 -4.73
CA ARG A 31 -2.19 -12.95 -5.41
C ARG A 31 -1.62 -12.09 -4.30
N THR A 32 -0.39 -12.36 -3.90
CA THR A 32 0.33 -11.49 -2.97
C THR A 32 0.31 -10.13 -3.64
N SER A 33 -0.52 -9.24 -3.10
CA SER A 33 -0.56 -7.84 -3.48
C SER A 33 0.89 -7.40 -3.55
N MET A 34 1.34 -6.96 -4.73
CA MET A 34 2.72 -6.52 -4.94
C MET A 34 2.92 -5.27 -4.09
N MET A 35 3.30 -5.49 -2.84
CA MET A 35 3.73 -4.44 -1.93
C MET A 35 5.17 -4.12 -2.31
N GLN A 36 5.42 -2.84 -2.51
CA GLN A 36 6.74 -2.34 -2.81
C GLN A 36 7.20 -1.50 -1.63
N ALA A 37 8.45 -1.69 -1.23
CA ALA A 37 9.09 -0.86 -0.22
C ALA A 37 9.56 0.43 -0.89
N PHE A 38 9.29 1.55 -0.24
CA PHE A 38 9.71 2.87 -0.66
C PHE A 38 10.49 3.55 0.45
N ARG A 39 11.53 4.26 0.05
CA ARG A 39 12.17 5.27 0.85
C ARG A 39 11.36 6.57 0.75
N ILE A 40 11.14 7.21 1.90
CA ILE A 40 10.40 8.47 2.00
C ILE A 40 11.18 9.47 2.86
N TRP A 41 11.28 10.70 2.39
CA TRP A 41 11.81 11.82 3.16
C TRP A 41 11.14 13.12 2.72
N ASP A 42 11.03 14.08 3.63
CA ASP A 42 10.44 15.37 3.29
C ASP A 42 11.40 16.25 2.48
N VAL A 43 10.88 17.34 1.90
CA VAL A 43 11.69 18.31 1.15
C VAL A 43 12.82 18.95 1.97
N ASN A 44 12.67 18.97 3.29
CA ASN A 44 13.66 19.45 4.26
C ASN A 44 14.66 18.37 4.66
N GLN A 45 14.70 17.24 3.95
CA GLN A 45 15.60 16.10 4.15
C GLN A 45 15.39 15.32 5.46
N LYS A 46 14.23 15.44 6.09
CA LYS A 46 13.88 14.62 7.27
C LYS A 46 13.38 13.26 6.82
N THR A 47 14.00 12.20 7.36
CA THR A 47 13.62 10.80 7.15
C THR A 47 12.72 10.31 8.27
N PHE A 48 11.91 9.28 8.00
CA PHE A 48 11.07 8.68 9.03
C PHE A 48 11.83 7.66 9.87
N TYR A 49 11.57 7.65 11.17
CA TYR A 49 12.04 6.62 12.09
C TYR A 49 11.07 6.41 13.24
N MET A 50 11.18 5.28 13.95
CA MET A 50 10.35 5.00 15.13
C MET A 50 10.97 5.55 16.40
N ARG A 51 10.18 6.27 17.21
CA ARG A 51 10.52 6.69 18.57
C ARG A 51 9.29 6.52 19.46
N ASN A 52 9.44 5.82 20.59
CA ASN A 52 8.34 5.58 21.56
C ASN A 52 7.04 5.04 20.90
N ASN A 53 7.18 4.12 19.95
CA ASN A 53 6.07 3.55 19.18
C ASN A 53 5.28 4.57 18.32
N GLN A 54 5.85 5.74 18.05
CA GLN A 54 5.32 6.74 17.12
C GLN A 54 6.27 6.89 15.92
N LEU A 55 5.69 7.21 14.76
CA LEU A 55 6.45 7.57 13.57
C LEU A 55 6.88 9.04 13.69
N VAL A 56 8.19 9.29 13.58
CA VAL A 56 8.81 10.60 13.78
C VAL A 56 9.61 10.97 12.53
N ALA A 57 9.64 12.26 12.19
CA ALA A 57 10.48 12.78 11.10
C ALA A 57 11.66 13.58 11.66
N GLY A 58 12.89 13.20 11.30
CA GLY A 58 14.09 13.90 11.77
C GLY A 58 15.33 13.59 10.95
N TYR A 59 16.46 14.10 11.43
CA TYR A 59 17.76 13.97 10.77
C TYR A 59 18.55 12.80 11.36
N LEU A 60 18.61 11.68 10.64
CA LEU A 60 19.44 10.55 11.03
C LEU A 60 20.88 10.74 10.54
N GLN A 61 21.86 10.50 11.42
CA GLN A 61 23.28 10.66 11.12
C GLN A 61 24.10 9.46 11.58
N GLY A 62 25.20 9.20 10.87
CA GLY A 62 26.16 8.14 11.21
C GLY A 62 25.48 6.77 11.28
N SER A 63 25.67 6.09 12.42
CA SER A 63 25.10 4.76 12.65
C SER A 63 23.58 4.75 12.85
N ASN A 64 22.95 5.91 13.08
CA ASN A 64 21.50 6.00 13.26
C ASN A 64 20.74 5.94 11.93
N THR A 65 21.40 6.05 10.78
CA THR A 65 20.78 5.89 9.46
C THR A 65 20.12 4.52 9.27
N LYS A 66 20.59 3.49 9.98
CA LYS A 66 19.96 2.15 10.02
C LYS A 66 18.57 2.12 10.68
N LEU A 67 18.18 3.19 11.38
CA LEU A 67 16.88 3.34 12.01
C LEU A 67 15.84 3.93 11.06
N GLU A 68 16.25 4.31 9.84
CA GLU A 68 15.35 4.82 8.81
C GLU A 68 14.28 3.77 8.49
N GLU A 69 13.02 4.19 8.58
CA GLU A 69 11.87 3.36 8.28
C GLU A 69 11.49 3.53 6.82
N LYS A 70 11.40 2.41 6.11
CA LYS A 70 10.83 2.35 4.77
C LYS A 70 9.32 2.19 4.88
N ILE A 71 8.60 2.60 3.85
CA ILE A 71 7.14 2.50 3.77
C ILE A 71 6.77 1.46 2.73
N ASP A 72 5.98 0.48 3.13
CA ASP A 72 5.30 -0.41 2.21
C ASP A 72 4.11 0.31 1.57
N LEU A 73 4.05 0.30 0.25
CA LEU A 73 2.93 0.82 -0.53
C LEU A 73 2.14 -0.34 -1.13
N ALA A 74 0.84 -0.37 -0.87
CA ALA A 74 -0.09 -1.27 -1.55
C ALA A 74 -1.14 -0.47 -2.34
N PRO A 75 -1.21 -0.61 -3.67
CA PRO A 75 -2.19 0.12 -4.47
C PRO A 75 -3.60 -0.43 -4.23
N VAL A 76 -4.56 0.47 -4.06
CA VAL A 76 -6.00 0.21 -3.97
C VAL A 76 -6.66 0.51 -5.32
N GLU A 77 -6.44 1.74 -5.80
CA GLU A 77 -6.85 2.28 -7.11
C GLU A 77 -5.66 3.05 -7.71
N PRO A 78 -5.70 3.52 -8.98
CA PRO A 78 -4.54 4.15 -9.62
C PRO A 78 -3.84 5.26 -8.82
N HIS A 79 -4.59 6.03 -8.03
CA HIS A 79 -4.06 7.10 -7.17
C HIS A 79 -4.35 6.89 -5.69
N ALA A 80 -4.95 5.76 -5.31
CA ALA A 80 -5.29 5.48 -3.91
C ALA A 80 -4.40 4.36 -3.39
N VAL A 81 -3.72 4.60 -2.27
CA VAL A 81 -2.69 3.70 -1.73
C VAL A 81 -2.88 3.49 -0.24
N LEU A 82 -2.53 2.29 0.22
CA LEU A 82 -2.33 2.01 1.64
C LEU A 82 -0.86 2.20 1.95
N LEU A 83 -0.58 2.76 3.13
CA LEU A 83 0.79 3.00 3.62
C LEU A 83 1.02 2.17 4.89
N GLY A 84 2.04 1.31 4.85
CA GLY A 84 2.48 0.48 5.97
C GLY A 84 3.94 0.73 6.31
N ILE A 85 4.36 0.40 7.53
CA ILE A 85 5.77 0.43 7.89
C ILE A 85 6.44 -0.86 7.41
N HIS A 86 7.49 -0.74 6.61
CA HIS A 86 8.15 -1.88 5.98
C HIS A 86 8.65 -2.89 7.00
N GLY A 87 8.34 -4.17 6.75
CA GLY A 87 8.73 -5.27 7.63
C GLY A 87 8.00 -5.28 8.98
N LYS A 88 6.99 -4.42 9.17
CA LYS A 88 6.17 -4.36 10.39
C LYS A 88 4.69 -4.52 10.06
N LYS A 89 3.93 -5.05 11.01
CA LYS A 89 2.46 -5.14 10.93
C LYS A 89 1.84 -3.85 11.47
N LEU A 90 2.26 -2.72 10.90
CA LEU A 90 1.79 -1.39 11.28
C LEU A 90 1.36 -0.63 10.03
N CYS A 91 0.13 -0.11 10.04
CA CYS A 91 -0.40 0.74 8.97
C CYS A 91 -0.67 2.16 9.49
N LEU A 92 -0.48 3.13 8.60
CA LEU A 92 -0.89 4.51 8.86
C LEU A 92 -2.41 4.61 8.73
N ALA A 93 -3.05 5.13 9.76
CA ALA A 93 -4.49 5.32 9.83
C ALA A 93 -4.81 6.79 10.14
N CYS A 94 -5.78 7.34 9.42
CA CYS A 94 -6.38 8.63 9.75
C CYS A 94 -7.59 8.36 10.65
N VAL A 95 -7.63 8.97 11.83
CA VAL A 95 -8.73 8.77 12.77
C VAL A 95 -9.23 10.10 13.29
N LYS A 96 -10.53 10.19 13.55
CA LYS A 96 -11.14 11.32 14.25
C LYS A 96 -11.30 10.97 15.73
N VAL A 97 -10.63 11.71 16.61
CA VAL A 97 -10.70 11.57 18.07
C VAL A 97 -11.34 12.84 18.62
N GLY A 98 -12.58 12.73 19.10
CA GLY A 98 -13.38 13.92 19.42
C GLY A 98 -13.65 14.71 18.14
N ASP A 99 -13.18 15.97 18.10
CA ASP A 99 -13.25 16.84 16.91
C ASP A 99 -11.95 16.97 16.13
N GLU A 100 -10.87 16.35 16.60
CA GLU A 100 -9.56 16.41 15.94
C GLU A 100 -9.33 15.22 15.02
N ILE A 101 -8.74 15.47 13.86
CA ILE A 101 -8.27 14.44 12.93
C ILE A 101 -6.78 14.23 13.16
N GLN A 102 -6.39 12.97 13.40
CA GLN A 102 -5.04 12.61 13.81
C GLN A 102 -4.52 11.42 12.99
N LEU A 103 -3.20 11.37 12.81
CA LEU A 103 -2.51 10.20 12.27
C LEU A 103 -2.18 9.23 13.41
N GLN A 104 -2.46 7.95 13.22
CA GLN A 104 -2.10 6.89 14.15
C GLN A 104 -1.48 5.71 13.43
N LEU A 105 -0.59 4.99 14.12
CA LEU A 105 -0.11 3.68 13.70
C LEU A 105 -0.95 2.60 14.34
N GLU A 106 -1.57 1.74 13.53
CA GLU A 106 -2.38 0.63 14.03
C GLU A 106 -1.74 -0.71 13.69
N ALA A 107 -1.85 -1.66 14.62
CA ALA A 107 -1.30 -3.01 14.53
C ALA A 107 -2.10 -3.88 13.54
N VAL A 108 -2.02 -3.55 12.26
CA VAL A 108 -2.66 -4.22 11.14
C VAL A 108 -1.63 -4.49 10.05
N ASN A 109 -1.73 -5.65 9.42
CA ASN A 109 -0.92 -5.96 8.24
C ASN A 109 -1.60 -5.38 7.01
N ILE A 110 -0.86 -4.62 6.22
CA ILE A 110 -1.35 -4.00 4.98
C ILE A 110 -1.91 -5.02 3.96
N THR A 111 -1.45 -6.28 3.98
CA THR A 111 -2.02 -7.36 3.15
C THR A 111 -3.40 -7.84 3.61
N ASP A 112 -3.72 -7.65 4.88
CA ASP A 112 -5.01 -8.06 5.46
C ASP A 112 -6.10 -7.00 5.20
N LEU A 113 -5.71 -5.79 4.80
CA LEU A 113 -6.63 -4.73 4.41
C LEU A 113 -7.27 -5.04 3.06
N ASN A 114 -8.56 -5.36 3.08
CA ASN A 114 -9.35 -5.55 1.87
C ASN A 114 -9.53 -4.23 1.10
N LYS A 115 -8.84 -4.10 -0.03
CA LYS A 115 -8.73 -2.88 -0.83
C LYS A 115 -10.07 -2.19 -1.17
N THR A 116 -11.20 -2.91 -1.18
CA THR A 116 -12.50 -2.40 -1.67
C THR A 116 -13.56 -2.12 -0.59
N THR A 117 -13.21 -2.19 0.70
CA THR A 117 -14.21 -1.92 1.77
C THR A 117 -14.13 -0.50 2.29
N GLU A 118 -15.28 0.16 2.48
CA GLU A 118 -15.41 1.51 3.07
C GLU A 118 -14.67 1.63 4.41
N GLN A 119 -14.59 0.54 5.17
CA GLN A 119 -13.89 0.49 6.45
C GLN A 119 -12.38 0.71 6.34
N ASN A 120 -11.80 0.48 5.16
CA ASN A 120 -10.38 0.69 4.89
C ASN A 120 -10.06 2.08 4.36
N LYS A 121 -11.07 2.90 4.09
CA LYS A 121 -10.89 4.29 3.65
C LYS A 121 -10.03 5.11 4.60
N ARG A 122 -10.05 4.78 5.90
CA ARG A 122 -9.21 5.41 6.94
C ARG A 122 -7.71 5.08 6.84
N TYR A 123 -7.35 3.97 6.19
CA TYR A 123 -5.95 3.61 5.92
C TYR A 123 -5.50 4.03 4.52
N THR A 124 -6.43 4.56 3.71
CA THR A 124 -6.19 4.92 2.32
C THR A 124 -5.77 6.38 2.21
N PHE A 125 -4.74 6.61 1.42
CA PHE A 125 -4.25 7.93 1.05
C PHE A 125 -4.36 8.11 -0.47
N ILE A 126 -4.77 9.30 -0.90
CA ILE A 126 -4.69 9.72 -2.29
C ILE A 126 -3.28 10.24 -2.54
N ARG A 127 -2.53 9.50 -3.35
CA ARG A 127 -1.19 9.85 -3.79
C ARG A 127 -1.28 10.77 -5.00
N SER A 128 -0.62 11.93 -4.91
CA SER A 128 -0.43 12.85 -6.04
C SER A 128 1.04 13.09 -6.28
N ASP A 129 1.51 12.83 -7.50
CA ASP A 129 2.90 13.06 -7.89
C ASP A 129 3.00 14.33 -8.77
N SER A 130 3.93 15.22 -8.43
CA SER A 130 4.30 16.41 -9.17
C SER A 130 5.81 16.42 -9.38
N GLY A 131 6.24 15.84 -10.50
CA GLY A 131 7.67 15.59 -10.74
C GLY A 131 8.24 14.61 -9.71
N PRO A 132 9.34 14.95 -8.99
CA PRO A 132 9.92 14.08 -7.96
C PRO A 132 9.21 14.21 -6.60
N ILE A 133 8.26 15.12 -6.47
CA ILE A 133 7.55 15.41 -5.23
C ILE A 133 6.22 14.66 -5.21
N THR A 134 5.94 14.02 -4.10
CA THR A 134 4.70 13.30 -3.82
C THR A 134 4.01 13.93 -2.62
N THR A 135 2.69 14.04 -2.69
CA THR A 135 1.82 14.38 -1.55
C THR A 135 0.85 13.23 -1.28
N PHE A 136 0.42 13.11 -0.02
CA PHE A 136 -0.51 12.09 0.43
C PHE A 136 -1.67 12.75 1.15
N GLU A 137 -2.86 12.72 0.55
CA GLU A 137 -4.10 13.22 1.15
C GLU A 137 -4.87 12.07 1.79
N SER A 138 -5.54 12.28 2.92
CA SER A 138 -6.40 11.29 3.54
C SER A 138 -7.64 11.04 2.67
N ALA A 139 -7.89 9.79 2.28
CA ALA A 139 -9.12 9.44 1.57
C ALA A 139 -10.37 9.52 2.48
N ALA A 140 -10.20 9.29 3.79
CA ALA A 140 -11.29 9.39 4.77
C ALA A 140 -11.64 10.83 5.14
N TYR A 141 -10.65 11.73 5.12
CA TYR A 141 -10.82 13.13 5.48
C TYR A 141 -10.23 14.04 4.38
N PRO A 142 -10.98 14.30 3.29
CA PRO A 142 -10.51 15.16 2.21
C PRO A 142 -10.03 16.53 2.71
N GLY A 143 -8.97 17.04 2.10
CA GLY A 143 -8.27 18.25 2.50
C GLY A 143 -7.21 18.05 3.58
N TRP A 144 -7.13 16.87 4.24
CA TRP A 144 -6.09 16.58 5.22
C TRP A 144 -4.92 15.82 4.59
N PHE A 145 -3.72 16.36 4.72
CA PHE A 145 -2.50 15.82 4.12
C PHE A 145 -1.54 15.28 5.18
N LEU A 146 -0.83 14.21 4.85
CA LEU A 146 0.32 13.76 5.61
C LEU A 146 1.35 14.90 5.68
N CYS A 147 1.85 15.19 6.88
CA CYS A 147 2.78 16.29 7.09
C CYS A 147 3.83 15.99 8.15
N THR A 148 4.97 16.68 8.02
CA THR A 148 6.00 16.79 9.05
C THR A 148 6.01 18.21 9.61
N ALA A 149 6.38 18.35 10.89
CA ALA A 149 6.64 19.67 11.46
C ALA A 149 7.90 20.30 10.86
N LEU A 150 8.06 21.60 11.02
CA LEU A 150 9.30 22.29 10.67
C LEU A 150 10.44 21.79 11.55
N GLU A 151 10.19 21.68 12.85
CA GLU A 151 11.15 21.15 13.83
C GLU A 151 11.44 19.67 13.55
N ALA A 152 12.70 19.30 13.73
CA ALA A 152 13.11 17.92 13.67
C ALA A 152 12.57 17.13 14.88
N ASP A 153 12.52 15.82 14.72
CA ASP A 153 12.17 14.86 15.77
C ASP A 153 10.74 15.01 16.30
N GLN A 154 9.85 15.57 15.48
CA GLN A 154 8.42 15.65 15.76
C GLN A 154 7.65 14.49 15.11
N PRO A 155 6.53 14.06 15.72
CA PRO A 155 5.66 13.04 15.13
C PRO A 155 5.18 13.44 13.73
N VAL A 156 5.13 12.46 12.82
CA VAL A 156 4.43 12.60 11.55
C VAL A 156 2.93 12.75 11.85
N SER A 157 2.26 13.68 11.18
CA SER A 157 0.89 14.05 11.50
C SER A 157 0.05 14.33 10.25
N LEU A 158 -1.17 14.81 10.44
CA LEU A 158 -2.03 15.32 9.38
C LEU A 158 -2.21 16.84 9.53
N THR A 159 -2.42 17.54 8.42
CA THR A 159 -2.78 18.96 8.39
C THR A 159 -3.80 19.25 7.30
N ASN A 160 -4.77 20.11 7.58
CA ASN A 160 -5.66 20.72 6.58
C ASN A 160 -5.20 22.11 6.14
N GLU A 161 -4.13 22.61 6.73
CA GLU A 161 -3.50 23.89 6.40
C GLU A 161 -2.06 23.62 5.93
N PRO A 162 -1.86 23.35 4.63
CA PRO A 162 -0.54 23.15 4.07
C PRO A 162 0.15 24.52 3.90
N LEU A 163 0.56 25.12 5.00
CA LEU A 163 1.42 26.31 4.98
C LEU A 163 2.87 25.82 4.92
N GLU A 164 3.50 25.97 3.75
CA GLU A 164 4.84 25.41 3.47
C GLU A 164 5.90 25.88 4.49
N ASP A 165 5.72 27.07 5.08
CA ASP A 165 6.62 27.63 6.09
C ASP A 165 6.42 27.05 7.51
N ILE A 166 5.35 26.27 7.75
CA ILE A 166 4.98 25.75 9.09
C ILE A 166 4.93 24.23 9.10
N ARG A 167 4.43 23.60 8.02
CA ARG A 167 4.31 22.13 7.90
C ARG A 167 4.68 21.67 6.49
N GLY A 168 5.55 20.66 6.42
CA GLY A 168 5.96 20.05 5.16
C GLY A 168 5.00 18.94 4.74
N THR A 169 4.28 19.12 3.64
CA THR A 169 3.38 18.10 3.04
C THR A 169 3.95 17.43 1.80
N LYS A 170 5.14 17.86 1.39
CA LYS A 170 5.84 17.44 0.18
C LYS A 170 6.94 16.46 0.54
N PHE A 171 6.94 15.31 -0.12
CA PHE A 171 7.89 14.24 0.12
C PHE A 171 8.58 13.82 -1.17
N TYR A 172 9.84 13.42 -1.08
CA TYR A 172 10.45 12.56 -2.07
C TYR A 172 10.06 11.12 -1.75
N PHE A 173 9.69 10.36 -2.78
CA PHE A 173 9.18 9.00 -2.62
C PHE A 173 9.77 8.09 -3.69
N GLN A 174 10.75 7.28 -3.30
CA GLN A 174 11.56 6.48 -4.21
C GLN A 174 11.43 5.00 -3.88
N GLN A 175 11.19 4.17 -4.89
CA GLN A 175 11.19 2.72 -4.71
C GLN A 175 12.60 2.25 -4.35
N ASP A 176 12.69 1.45 -3.28
CA ASP A 176 13.95 0.87 -2.80
C ASP A 176 14.36 -0.37 -3.62
#